data_AF-A0A9D1PT00-F1
#
_entry.id   AF-A0A9D1PT00-F1
#
_cell.length_a   1.000
_cell.length_b   1.000
_cell.length_c   1.000
_cell.angle_alpha   90.00
_cell.angle_beta   90.00
_cell.angle_gamma   90.00
#
_symmetry.space_group_name_H-M   'P 1'
#
loop_
_entity.id
_entity.type
_entity.pdbx_description
1 polymer ?
#
loop_
_entity_poly.entity_id
_entity_poly.type
_entity_poly.pdbx_seq_one_letter_code
_entity_poly.pdbx_strand_id
1 'polypeptide(L)'
;MAERTLTGFLKIALAPAHTTMYIWGGGWNAAGDGAGTDALRIGPSPKWKEFYNKQSESYDFKEHKFEHGSGLDCSGFVGWAVYNLLGGNGYVTQAQAQAGMLGSLGLGSCIKNCKKFMPGDIVSASGHVYIVIGECTDTSAVIVHSSPPGVQLCGTSTRGGNEISRAAALVRKYTAKYYPDWYKKFGSCRRGLSYFQDCTVFRWSENVLPDCDNLKSMCAEQILGLLYSRK
;
A
#
# COMPACT_ATOMS: atom_id res chain seq x y z
N MET A 1 10.95 -4.23 16.42
CA MET A 1 9.65 -3.93 15.80
C MET A 1 9.59 -2.43 15.54
N ALA A 2 8.96 -1.97 14.46
CA ALA A 2 8.78 -0.53 14.26
C ALA A 2 7.92 0.04 15.39
N GLU A 3 8.15 1.29 15.75
CA GLU A 3 7.33 1.99 16.73
C GLU A 3 5.88 2.05 16.23
N ARG A 4 4.91 1.84 17.11
CA ARG A 4 3.48 1.86 16.78
C ARG A 4 3.00 3.31 16.65
N THR A 5 3.45 3.97 15.59
CA THR A 5 3.13 5.35 15.22
C THR A 5 2.75 5.42 13.74
N LEU A 6 2.09 6.49 13.33
CA LEU A 6 1.71 6.69 11.92
C LEU A 6 2.93 6.63 10.98
N THR A 7 4.03 7.30 11.33
CA THR A 7 5.30 7.21 10.61
C THR A 7 5.83 5.77 10.55
N GLY A 8 5.75 5.04 11.67
CA GLY A 8 6.13 3.62 11.73
C GLY A 8 5.32 2.75 10.77
N PHE A 9 4.01 2.93 10.73
CA PHE A 9 3.12 2.21 9.81
C PHE A 9 3.42 2.50 8.34
N LEU A 10 3.64 3.77 7.97
CA LEU A 10 4.01 4.10 6.59
C LEU A 10 5.38 3.52 6.20
N LYS A 11 6.34 3.45 7.13
CA LYS A 11 7.62 2.77 6.90
C LYS A 11 7.45 1.26 6.71
N ILE A 12 6.59 0.63 7.51
CA ILE A 12 6.21 -0.79 7.32
C ILE A 12 5.65 -0.98 5.91
N ALA A 13 4.65 -0.18 5.52
CA ALA A 13 4.01 -0.27 4.21
C ALA A 13 5.01 -0.09 3.04
N LEU A 14 6.04 0.75 3.21
CA LEU A 14 7.08 0.98 2.21
C LEU A 14 8.17 -0.09 2.18
N ALA A 15 8.33 -0.91 3.21
CA ALA A 15 9.42 -1.89 3.29
C ALA A 15 9.44 -2.91 2.13
N PRO A 16 8.30 -3.48 1.68
CA PRO A 16 8.28 -4.38 0.51
C PRO A 16 8.16 -3.64 -0.83
N ALA A 17 7.99 -2.31 -0.82
CA ALA A 17 7.75 -1.55 -2.04
C ALA A 17 8.97 -1.61 -2.97
N HIS A 18 8.70 -1.83 -4.26
CA HIS A 18 9.67 -1.96 -5.34
C HIS A 18 10.66 -3.13 -5.18
N THR A 19 10.31 -4.12 -4.35
CA THR A 19 11.10 -5.35 -4.16
C THR A 19 10.23 -6.61 -4.04
N THR A 20 8.91 -6.48 -4.19
CA THR A 20 7.93 -7.57 -4.07
C THR A 20 6.98 -7.55 -5.26
N MET A 21 6.85 -8.68 -5.97
CA MET A 21 5.98 -8.81 -7.13
C MET A 21 4.51 -9.02 -6.73
N TYR A 22 3.60 -8.69 -7.65
CA TYR A 22 2.17 -8.93 -7.48
C TYR A 22 1.88 -10.38 -7.83
N ILE A 23 1.37 -11.13 -6.87
CA ILE A 23 0.94 -12.53 -7.03
C ILE A 23 -0.53 -12.58 -6.68
N TRP A 24 -1.39 -12.99 -7.60
CA TRP A 24 -2.81 -13.19 -7.30
C TRP A 24 -2.95 -14.26 -6.21
N GLY A 25 -3.57 -13.94 -5.07
CA GLY A 25 -3.63 -14.83 -3.91
C GLY A 25 -2.39 -14.78 -3.01
N GLY A 26 -1.37 -13.98 -3.33
CA GLY A 26 -0.19 -13.79 -2.48
C GLY A 26 -0.58 -13.17 -1.14
N GLY A 27 -0.10 -13.73 -0.03
CA GLY A 27 -0.51 -13.34 1.32
C GLY A 27 -1.74 -14.09 1.88
N TRP A 28 -2.51 -14.76 1.04
CA TRP A 28 -3.62 -15.62 1.48
C TRP A 28 -3.13 -17.01 1.87
N ASN A 29 -3.90 -17.69 2.72
CA ASN A 29 -3.75 -19.11 2.94
C ASN A 29 -4.27 -19.91 1.72
N ALA A 30 -3.97 -21.21 1.67
CA ALA A 30 -4.37 -22.07 0.56
C ALA A 30 -5.91 -22.20 0.40
N ALA A 31 -6.67 -22.01 1.49
CA ALA A 31 -8.13 -22.03 1.47
C ALA A 31 -8.74 -20.74 0.88
N GLY A 32 -7.98 -19.64 0.80
CA GLY A 32 -8.46 -18.36 0.31
C GLY A 32 -9.45 -17.66 1.25
N ASP A 33 -9.45 -18.00 2.53
CA ASP A 33 -10.38 -17.48 3.54
C ASP A 33 -9.70 -16.66 4.65
N GLY A 34 -8.38 -16.51 4.60
CA GLY A 34 -7.63 -15.74 5.58
C GLY A 34 -6.14 -15.59 5.27
N ALA A 35 -5.40 -15.11 6.27
CA ALA A 35 -3.99 -14.83 6.16
C ALA A 35 -3.16 -16.12 6.04
N GLY A 36 -2.28 -16.16 5.03
CA GLY A 36 -1.25 -17.18 4.88
C GLY A 36 0.05 -16.82 5.58
N THR A 37 1.03 -17.72 5.52
CA THR A 37 2.35 -17.54 6.15
C THR A 37 3.08 -16.27 5.71
N ASP A 38 2.89 -15.85 4.45
CA ASP A 38 3.46 -14.61 3.92
C ASP A 38 2.94 -13.38 4.65
N ALA A 39 1.63 -13.32 4.90
CA ALA A 39 0.99 -12.19 5.58
C ALA A 39 1.23 -12.20 7.10
N LEU A 40 1.52 -13.36 7.69
CA LEU A 40 1.83 -13.53 9.12
C LEU A 40 3.33 -13.41 9.44
N ARG A 41 4.13 -12.93 8.49
CA ARG A 41 5.58 -12.75 8.68
C ARG A 41 5.91 -11.33 9.18
N ILE A 42 6.78 -11.25 10.19
CA ILE A 42 7.44 -9.99 10.58
C ILE A 42 8.58 -9.67 9.60
N GLY A 43 8.52 -8.49 9.00
CA GLY A 43 9.45 -8.01 7.99
C GLY A 43 9.20 -8.61 6.60
N PRO A 44 9.71 -7.96 5.54
CA PRO A 44 9.59 -8.48 4.19
C PRO A 44 10.31 -9.83 4.04
N SER A 45 9.76 -10.74 3.24
CA SER A 45 10.40 -12.02 2.96
C SER A 45 11.59 -11.81 2.00
N PRO A 46 12.78 -12.38 2.30
CA PRO A 46 13.89 -12.40 1.35
C PRO A 46 13.51 -13.04 0.00
N LYS A 47 12.61 -14.04 0.03
CA LYS A 47 12.12 -14.72 -1.17
C LYS A 47 11.37 -13.80 -2.13
N TRP A 48 10.64 -12.79 -1.61
CA TRP A 48 9.96 -11.82 -2.47
C TRP A 48 10.97 -11.03 -3.31
N LYS A 49 12.08 -10.62 -2.68
CA LYS A 49 13.17 -9.90 -3.36
C LYS A 49 13.92 -10.82 -4.33
N GLU A 50 14.20 -12.06 -3.94
CA GLU A 50 14.81 -13.05 -4.83
C GLU A 50 13.95 -13.30 -6.07
N PHE A 51 12.63 -13.42 -5.89
CA PHE A 51 11.69 -13.59 -6.98
C PHE A 51 11.66 -12.35 -7.88
N TYR A 52 11.51 -11.14 -7.31
CA TYR A 52 11.60 -9.87 -8.06
C TYR A 52 12.90 -9.75 -8.88
N ASN A 53 14.04 -10.15 -8.32
CA ASN A 53 15.33 -10.06 -9.00
C ASN A 53 15.38 -10.92 -10.27
N LYS A 54 14.66 -12.05 -10.30
CA LYS A 54 14.55 -12.93 -11.46
C LYS A 54 13.61 -12.41 -12.55
N GLN A 55 12.74 -11.45 -12.22
CA GLN A 55 11.79 -10.88 -13.17
C GLN A 55 12.40 -9.78 -14.02
N SER A 56 11.90 -9.64 -15.25
CA SER A 56 12.23 -8.58 -16.20
C SER A 56 10.99 -7.71 -16.48
N GLU A 57 11.13 -6.75 -17.40
CA GLU A 57 10.01 -5.94 -17.90
C GLU A 57 8.86 -6.76 -18.52
N SER A 58 9.12 -8.02 -18.91
CA SER A 58 8.13 -8.92 -19.51
C SER A 58 7.30 -9.71 -18.49
N TYR A 59 7.39 -9.39 -17.19
CA TYR A 59 6.63 -10.06 -16.15
C TYR A 59 5.11 -10.02 -16.40
N ASP A 60 4.48 -11.19 -16.48
CA ASP A 60 3.01 -11.34 -16.48
C ASP A 60 2.55 -12.11 -15.24
N PHE A 61 1.84 -11.42 -14.34
CA PHE A 61 1.30 -12.03 -13.13
C PHE A 61 0.33 -13.20 -13.40
N LYS A 62 -0.24 -13.30 -14.60
CA LYS A 62 -1.15 -14.39 -14.96
C LYS A 62 -0.44 -15.75 -15.01
N GLU A 63 0.86 -15.76 -15.29
CA GLU A 63 1.70 -16.96 -15.29
C GLU A 63 2.10 -17.39 -13.87
N HIS A 64 1.91 -16.51 -12.88
CA HIS A 64 2.36 -16.68 -11.50
C HIS A 64 1.22 -16.62 -10.47
N LYS A 65 -0.03 -16.92 -10.88
CA LYS A 65 -1.16 -16.92 -9.93
C LYS A 65 -0.97 -17.99 -8.87
N PHE A 66 -1.28 -17.65 -7.61
CA PHE A 66 -1.19 -18.53 -6.45
C PHE A 66 0.22 -19.10 -6.19
N GLU A 67 1.27 -18.46 -6.70
CA GLU A 67 2.66 -18.77 -6.34
C GLU A 67 2.97 -18.19 -4.94
N HIS A 68 2.33 -18.76 -3.92
CA HIS A 68 2.51 -18.37 -2.53
C HIS A 68 4.00 -18.41 -2.15
N GLY A 69 4.48 -17.41 -1.41
CA GLY A 69 5.90 -17.23 -1.07
C GLY A 69 6.66 -16.29 -2.00
N SER A 70 6.15 -16.00 -3.21
CA SER A 70 6.84 -15.20 -4.24
C SER A 70 6.40 -13.73 -4.28
N GLY A 71 5.29 -13.38 -3.62
CA GLY A 71 4.81 -12.01 -3.57
C GLY A 71 3.47 -11.84 -2.87
N LEU A 72 2.81 -10.71 -3.09
CA LEU A 72 1.60 -10.31 -2.38
C LEU A 72 0.57 -9.75 -3.36
N ASP A 73 -0.71 -10.07 -3.20
CA ASP A 73 -1.78 -9.29 -3.83
C ASP A 73 -2.12 -8.04 -3.00
N CYS A 74 -3.15 -7.29 -3.40
CA CYS A 74 -3.51 -6.04 -2.74
C CYS A 74 -3.94 -6.23 -1.27
N SER A 75 -4.78 -7.21 -0.97
CA SER A 75 -5.26 -7.46 0.38
C SER A 75 -4.24 -8.22 1.22
N GLY A 76 -3.48 -9.13 0.64
CA GLY A 76 -2.32 -9.77 1.25
C GLY A 76 -1.28 -8.74 1.69
N PHE A 77 -0.99 -7.74 0.86
CA PHE A 77 -0.10 -6.62 1.21
C PHE A 77 -0.62 -5.80 2.38
N VAL A 78 -1.87 -5.34 2.32
CA VAL A 78 -2.44 -4.55 3.42
C VAL A 78 -2.53 -5.37 4.71
N GLY A 79 -2.93 -6.64 4.61
CA GLY A 79 -2.97 -7.55 5.75
C GLY A 79 -1.59 -7.77 6.36
N TRP A 80 -0.55 -7.96 5.55
CA TRP A 80 0.84 -8.03 6.00
C TRP A 80 1.30 -6.75 6.70
N ALA A 81 0.95 -5.58 6.15
CA ALA A 81 1.33 -4.29 6.73
C ALA A 81 0.67 -4.07 8.11
N VAL A 82 -0.62 -4.43 8.24
CA VAL A 82 -1.34 -4.35 9.52
C VAL A 82 -0.79 -5.38 10.52
N TYR A 83 -0.48 -6.60 10.07
CA TYR A 83 0.16 -7.61 10.91
C TYR A 83 1.51 -7.15 11.45
N ASN A 84 2.32 -6.49 10.63
CA ASN A 84 3.62 -5.95 11.06
C ASN A 84 3.50 -4.79 12.05
N LEU A 85 2.33 -4.15 12.11
CA LEU A 85 2.02 -3.12 13.11
C LEU A 85 1.47 -3.71 14.42
N LEU A 86 0.62 -4.75 14.34
CA LEU A 86 -0.21 -5.19 15.47
C LEU A 86 0.02 -6.64 15.95
N GLY A 87 0.61 -7.52 15.12
CA GLY A 87 0.69 -8.96 15.38
C GLY A 87 -0.65 -9.68 15.24
N GLY A 88 -0.86 -10.77 16.00
CA GLY A 88 -2.15 -11.48 16.06
C GLY A 88 -2.32 -12.60 15.03
N ASN A 89 -3.57 -12.87 14.62
CA ASN A 89 -3.93 -14.01 13.75
C ASN A 89 -4.01 -13.64 12.25
N GLY A 90 -3.60 -12.42 11.89
CA GLY A 90 -3.60 -11.90 10.52
C GLY A 90 -4.82 -11.07 10.15
N TYR A 91 -4.68 -10.32 9.06
CA TYR A 91 -5.64 -9.32 8.63
C TYR A 91 -5.89 -9.40 7.12
N VAL A 92 -5.97 -10.60 6.54
CA VAL A 92 -6.25 -10.75 5.10
C VAL A 92 -7.71 -11.11 4.93
N THR A 93 -8.44 -10.29 4.16
CA THR A 93 -9.77 -10.59 3.65
C THR A 93 -9.92 -10.02 2.24
N GLN A 94 -11.11 -10.09 1.65
CA GLN A 94 -11.37 -9.54 0.33
C GLN A 94 -11.08 -8.03 0.30
N ALA A 95 -10.54 -7.54 -0.81
CA ALA A 95 -10.10 -6.14 -0.94
C ALA A 95 -11.20 -5.13 -0.56
N GLN A 96 -12.43 -5.36 -1.00
CA GLN A 96 -13.60 -4.52 -0.70
C GLN A 96 -14.02 -4.56 0.79
N ALA A 97 -13.75 -5.68 1.48
CA ALA A 97 -14.15 -5.90 2.86
C ALA A 97 -13.10 -5.42 3.87
N GLN A 98 -11.84 -5.25 3.44
CA GLN A 98 -10.68 -4.99 4.30
C GLN A 98 -10.89 -3.79 5.24
N ALA A 99 -11.33 -2.64 4.72
CA ALA A 99 -11.60 -1.45 5.54
C ALA A 99 -12.69 -1.72 6.59
N GLY A 100 -13.77 -2.41 6.21
CA GLY A 100 -14.88 -2.76 7.10
C GLY A 100 -14.48 -3.76 8.19
N MET A 101 -13.64 -4.74 7.86
CA MET A 101 -13.06 -5.68 8.83
C MET A 101 -12.27 -4.94 9.90
N LEU A 102 -11.37 -4.02 9.51
CA LEU A 102 -10.55 -3.25 10.46
C LEU A 102 -11.42 -2.34 11.35
N GLY A 103 -12.47 -1.73 10.80
CA GLY A 103 -13.45 -0.97 11.59
C GLY A 103 -14.19 -1.85 12.61
N SER A 104 -14.59 -3.06 12.21
CA SER A 104 -15.30 -4.00 13.08
C SER A 104 -14.43 -4.52 14.24
N LEU A 105 -13.11 -4.49 14.08
CA LEU A 105 -12.14 -4.78 15.14
C LEU A 105 -11.93 -3.62 16.13
N GLY A 106 -12.61 -2.48 15.95
CA GLY A 106 -12.47 -1.31 16.82
C GLY A 106 -11.14 -0.56 16.67
N LEU A 107 -10.40 -0.80 15.58
CA LEU A 107 -9.08 -0.21 15.35
C LEU A 107 -9.15 1.26 14.87
N GLY A 108 -10.34 1.70 14.47
CA GLY A 108 -10.58 2.99 13.84
C GLY A 108 -12.00 3.09 13.27
N SER A 109 -12.23 4.09 12.43
CA SER A 109 -13.55 4.42 11.87
C SER A 109 -13.59 4.22 10.37
N CYS A 110 -14.74 3.78 9.84
CA CYS A 110 -14.98 3.66 8.41
C CYS A 110 -15.77 4.88 7.89
N ILE A 111 -15.29 5.48 6.81
CA ILE A 111 -15.87 6.64 6.15
C ILE A 111 -16.21 6.26 4.71
N LYS A 112 -17.49 6.26 4.35
CA LYS A 112 -17.93 6.04 2.96
C LYS A 112 -17.71 7.31 2.13
N ASN A 113 -17.28 7.16 0.88
CA ASN A 113 -17.15 8.27 -0.09
C ASN A 113 -16.33 9.46 0.45
N CYS A 114 -15.19 9.16 1.07
CA CYS A 114 -14.36 10.15 1.72
C CYS A 114 -13.83 11.20 0.73
N LYS A 115 -14.04 12.48 1.04
CA LYS A 115 -13.65 13.62 0.21
C LYS A 115 -12.17 14.00 0.32
N LYS A 116 -11.49 13.55 1.39
CA LYS A 116 -10.09 13.85 1.65
C LYS A 116 -9.41 12.67 2.31
N PHE A 117 -8.35 12.17 1.68
CA PHE A 117 -7.54 11.12 2.26
C PHE A 117 -6.54 11.71 3.26
N MET A 118 -6.23 10.92 4.29
CA MET A 118 -5.23 11.21 5.30
C MET A 118 -4.10 10.16 5.25
N PRO A 119 -2.89 10.51 5.68
CA PRO A 119 -1.79 9.55 5.78
C PRO A 119 -2.20 8.36 6.65
N GLY A 120 -1.89 7.15 6.19
CA GLY A 120 -2.20 5.89 6.87
C GLY A 120 -3.62 5.37 6.65
N ASP A 121 -4.50 6.12 5.98
CA ASP A 121 -5.81 5.63 5.58
C ASP A 121 -5.66 4.33 4.75
N ILE A 122 -6.49 3.33 5.04
CA ILE A 122 -6.63 2.11 4.25
C ILE A 122 -7.92 2.24 3.46
N VAL A 123 -7.84 2.19 2.13
CA VAL A 123 -8.99 2.44 1.26
C VAL A 123 -9.37 1.17 0.53
N SER A 124 -10.58 0.67 0.80
CA SER A 124 -11.21 -0.42 0.07
C SER A 124 -12.09 0.14 -1.02
N ALA A 125 -11.83 -0.24 -2.27
CA ALA A 125 -12.62 0.09 -3.46
C ALA A 125 -12.92 -1.21 -4.25
N SER A 126 -13.73 -1.12 -5.30
CA SER A 126 -14.08 -2.30 -6.12
C SER A 126 -12.82 -2.99 -6.66
N GLY A 127 -12.50 -4.18 -6.14
CA GLY A 127 -11.35 -5.00 -6.52
C GLY A 127 -9.99 -4.54 -5.97
N HIS A 128 -9.92 -3.45 -5.20
CA HIS A 128 -8.64 -2.85 -4.79
C HIS A 128 -8.64 -2.45 -3.32
N VAL A 129 -7.48 -2.67 -2.67
CA VAL A 129 -7.18 -2.05 -1.38
C VAL A 129 -5.74 -1.55 -1.35
N TYR A 130 -5.53 -0.38 -0.74
CA TYR A 130 -4.23 0.28 -0.69
C TYR A 130 -4.10 1.18 0.54
N ILE A 131 -2.87 1.61 0.83
CA ILE A 131 -2.53 2.49 1.95
C ILE A 131 -2.16 3.87 1.41
N VAL A 132 -2.72 4.93 1.99
CA VAL A 132 -2.43 6.30 1.61
C VAL A 132 -1.16 6.80 2.30
N ILE A 133 -0.23 7.36 1.53
CA ILE A 133 0.92 8.11 2.07
C ILE A 133 0.51 9.54 2.38
N GLY A 134 -0.23 10.18 1.47
CA GLY A 134 -0.78 11.52 1.69
C GLY A 134 -1.47 12.07 0.46
N GLU A 135 -2.26 13.13 0.66
CA GLU A 135 -2.89 13.89 -0.42
C GLU A 135 -2.02 15.11 -0.79
N CYS A 136 -1.98 15.43 -2.08
CA CYS A 136 -1.36 16.61 -2.67
C CYS A 136 -2.36 17.78 -2.67
N THR A 137 -1.83 19.00 -2.84
CA THR A 137 -2.66 20.22 -2.89
C THR A 137 -3.62 20.27 -4.09
N ASP A 138 -3.33 19.50 -5.15
CA ASP A 138 -4.18 19.39 -6.35
C ASP A 138 -5.21 18.25 -6.24
N THR A 139 -5.42 17.71 -5.03
CA THR A 139 -6.32 16.59 -4.69
C THR A 139 -5.88 15.20 -5.18
N SER A 140 -4.76 15.10 -5.88
CA SER A 140 -4.15 13.79 -6.16
C SER A 140 -3.54 13.19 -4.90
N ALA A 141 -3.38 11.88 -4.81
CA ALA A 141 -2.83 11.20 -3.65
C ALA A 141 -1.65 10.31 -4.03
N VAL A 142 -0.67 10.21 -3.13
CA VAL A 142 0.37 9.19 -3.20
C VAL A 142 -0.07 8.02 -2.34
N ILE A 143 -0.02 6.82 -2.89
CA ILE A 143 -0.44 5.58 -2.23
C ILE A 143 0.66 4.51 -2.37
N VAL A 144 0.63 3.52 -1.47
CA VAL A 144 1.33 2.25 -1.66
C VAL A 144 0.29 1.18 -1.96
N HIS A 145 0.48 0.48 -3.07
CA HIS A 145 -0.47 -0.52 -3.54
C HIS A 145 0.25 -1.72 -4.12
N SER A 146 -0.26 -2.92 -3.85
CA SER A 146 0.11 -4.12 -4.61
C SER A 146 -0.86 -4.30 -5.78
N SER A 147 -0.33 -4.09 -6.97
CA SER A 147 -1.02 -4.30 -8.25
C SER A 147 0.03 -4.55 -9.31
N PRO A 148 -0.29 -5.24 -10.41
CA PRO A 148 0.71 -5.55 -11.43
C PRO A 148 1.56 -4.30 -11.80
N PRO A 149 2.91 -4.42 -11.82
CA PRO A 149 3.68 -5.66 -11.61
C PRO A 149 3.99 -6.03 -10.15
N GLY A 150 3.75 -5.16 -9.15
CA GLY A 150 4.00 -5.49 -7.74
C GLY A 150 3.67 -4.39 -6.72
N VAL A 151 4.19 -4.58 -5.50
CA VAL A 151 4.03 -3.60 -4.40
C VAL A 151 4.85 -2.37 -4.73
N GLN A 152 4.22 -1.22 -4.90
CA GLN A 152 4.91 -0.01 -5.35
C GLN A 152 4.23 1.27 -4.91
N LEU A 153 4.96 2.38 -5.02
CA LEU A 153 4.38 3.71 -4.92
C LEU A 153 3.57 3.99 -6.19
N CYS A 154 2.36 4.51 -6.03
CA CYS A 154 1.49 4.94 -7.12
C CYS A 154 1.02 6.38 -6.89
N GLY A 155 0.97 7.16 -7.96
CA GLY A 155 0.36 8.49 -7.95
C GLY A 155 -1.02 8.44 -8.59
N THR A 156 -2.04 8.97 -7.94
CA THR A 156 -3.38 9.01 -8.54
C THR A 156 -3.53 10.22 -9.47
N SER A 157 -4.58 10.25 -10.29
CA SER A 157 -5.11 11.48 -10.88
C SER A 157 -5.58 12.45 -9.79
N THR A 158 -5.87 13.70 -10.15
CA THR A 158 -6.69 14.56 -9.29
C THR A 158 -8.10 13.99 -9.19
N ARG A 159 -8.89 14.44 -8.21
CA ARG A 159 -10.32 14.07 -8.09
C ARG A 159 -11.17 14.58 -9.25
N GLY A 160 -10.68 15.57 -10.00
CA GLY A 160 -11.27 16.06 -11.24
C GLY A 160 -10.85 15.27 -12.49
N GLY A 161 -10.01 14.24 -12.35
CA GLY A 161 -9.63 13.35 -13.44
C GLY A 161 -8.38 13.77 -14.22
N ASN A 162 -7.67 14.82 -13.79
CA ASN A 162 -6.40 15.18 -14.43
C ASN A 162 -5.32 14.17 -14.04
N GLU A 163 -4.85 13.39 -15.00
CA GLU A 163 -3.81 12.41 -14.77
C GLU A 163 -2.43 13.04 -14.59
N ILE A 164 -2.16 14.23 -15.17
CA ILE A 164 -0.91 14.98 -15.02
C ILE A 164 -0.94 15.67 -13.65
N SER A 165 -0.83 14.88 -12.61
CA SER A 165 -0.99 15.30 -11.21
C SER A 165 0.34 15.47 -10.49
N ARG A 166 0.32 16.22 -9.38
CA ARG A 166 1.45 16.33 -8.46
C ARG A 166 1.85 14.97 -7.90
N ALA A 167 0.88 14.10 -7.57
CA ALA A 167 1.19 12.76 -7.07
C ALA A 167 1.92 11.90 -8.11
N ALA A 168 1.51 11.96 -9.39
CA ALA A 168 2.20 11.25 -10.47
C ALA A 168 3.64 11.75 -10.65
N ALA A 169 3.85 13.08 -10.59
CA ALA A 169 5.18 13.67 -10.66
C ALA A 169 6.07 13.28 -9.47
N LEU A 170 5.52 13.29 -8.25
CA LEU A 170 6.22 12.86 -7.04
C LEU A 170 6.63 11.39 -7.12
N VAL A 171 5.70 10.50 -7.47
CA VAL A 171 5.99 9.06 -7.57
C VAL A 171 7.05 8.79 -8.62
N ARG A 172 6.96 9.41 -9.81
CA ARG A 172 8.02 9.30 -10.82
C ARG A 172 9.38 9.74 -10.28
N LYS A 173 9.46 10.91 -9.62
CA LYS A 173 10.69 11.46 -9.03
C LYS A 173 11.28 10.52 -7.98
N TYR A 174 10.47 10.04 -7.04
CA TYR A 174 10.94 9.21 -5.94
C TYR A 174 11.27 7.79 -6.39
N THR A 175 10.48 7.19 -7.29
CA THR A 175 10.78 5.86 -7.84
C THR A 175 12.07 5.87 -8.65
N ALA A 176 12.28 6.86 -9.53
CA ALA A 176 13.53 6.97 -10.29
C ALA A 176 14.76 7.21 -9.40
N LYS A 177 14.61 8.00 -8.32
CA LYS A 177 15.73 8.34 -7.42
C LYS A 177 16.10 7.19 -6.48
N TYR A 178 15.12 6.55 -5.84
CA TYR A 178 15.36 5.61 -4.74
C TYR A 178 15.22 4.14 -5.15
N TYR A 179 14.61 3.85 -6.29
CA TYR A 179 14.42 2.49 -6.81
C TYR A 179 14.76 2.42 -8.31
N PRO A 180 15.99 2.79 -8.72
CA PRO A 180 16.35 2.90 -10.14
C PRO A 180 16.21 1.58 -10.91
N ASP A 181 16.52 0.44 -10.29
CA ASP A 181 16.38 -0.87 -10.93
C ASP A 181 14.91 -1.20 -11.23
N TRP A 182 14.02 -0.93 -10.28
CA TRP A 182 12.59 -1.07 -10.50
C TRP A 182 12.11 -0.12 -11.58
N TYR A 183 12.50 1.16 -11.50
CA TYR A 183 12.10 2.18 -12.45
C TYR A 183 12.53 1.83 -13.87
N LYS A 184 13.72 1.24 -14.05
CA LYS A 184 14.21 0.76 -15.34
C LYS A 184 13.37 -0.41 -15.88
N LYS A 185 12.96 -1.35 -15.04
CA LYS A 185 12.15 -2.52 -15.44
C LYS A 185 10.68 -2.18 -15.69
N PHE A 186 10.09 -1.33 -14.85
CA PHE A 186 8.63 -1.20 -14.74
C PHE A 186 8.13 0.24 -14.75
N GLY A 187 9.02 1.23 -14.74
CA GLY A 187 8.66 2.64 -14.69
C GLY A 187 8.03 3.08 -13.37
N SER A 188 7.11 4.06 -13.46
CA SER A 188 6.36 4.60 -12.32
C SER A 188 4.87 4.30 -12.45
N CYS A 189 4.23 3.98 -11.33
CA CYS A 189 2.80 3.68 -11.30
C CYS A 189 1.91 4.93 -11.24
N ARG A 190 0.84 4.93 -12.06
CA ARG A 190 -0.24 5.91 -12.04
C ARG A 190 -1.60 5.23 -11.91
N ARG A 191 -2.56 5.86 -11.22
CA ARG A 191 -3.93 5.35 -11.02
C ARG A 191 -4.98 6.43 -11.29
N GLY A 192 -6.11 6.06 -11.89
CA GLY A 192 -7.16 7.01 -12.28
C GLY A 192 -8.24 7.22 -11.21
N LEU A 193 -9.38 7.77 -11.64
CA LEU A 193 -10.51 8.14 -10.79
C LEU A 193 -11.16 6.99 -10.02
N SER A 194 -11.05 5.75 -10.51
CA SER A 194 -11.59 4.58 -9.81
C SER A 194 -11.01 4.38 -8.41
N TYR A 195 -9.86 4.99 -8.12
CA TYR A 195 -9.24 4.99 -6.79
C TYR A 195 -9.84 6.05 -5.85
N PHE A 196 -10.92 6.74 -6.25
CA PHE A 196 -11.65 7.66 -5.38
C PHE A 196 -13.15 7.36 -5.29
N GLN A 197 -13.66 6.52 -6.19
CA GLN A 197 -15.09 6.25 -6.35
C GLN A 197 -15.50 4.99 -5.60
N ASP A 198 -16.73 4.99 -5.09
CA ASP A 198 -17.37 3.85 -4.42
C ASP A 198 -16.46 3.15 -3.41
N CYS A 199 -15.75 3.96 -2.63
CA CYS A 199 -14.74 3.48 -1.69
C CYS A 199 -15.18 3.66 -0.23
N THR A 200 -14.69 2.75 0.61
CA THR A 200 -14.73 2.85 2.07
C THR A 200 -13.31 3.11 2.56
N VAL A 201 -13.13 4.22 3.27
CA VAL A 201 -11.87 4.59 3.91
C VAL A 201 -11.90 4.15 5.35
N PHE A 202 -10.99 3.28 5.75
CA PHE A 202 -10.69 3.03 7.15
C PHE A 202 -9.62 4.01 7.62
N ARG A 203 -9.94 4.72 8.71
CA ARG A 203 -9.06 5.69 9.36
C ARG A 203 -8.77 5.25 10.79
N TRP A 204 -7.49 5.12 11.11
CA TRP A 204 -7.04 4.69 12.42
C TRP A 204 -7.50 5.63 13.55
N SER A 205 -7.80 5.04 14.70
CA SER A 205 -7.92 5.78 15.96
C SER A 205 -6.54 6.26 16.43
N GLU A 206 -6.44 7.48 16.96
CA GLU A 206 -5.18 8.01 17.52
C GLU A 206 -4.64 7.14 18.66
N ASN A 207 -5.51 6.48 19.42
CA ASN A 207 -5.11 5.56 20.49
C ASN A 207 -4.46 4.27 19.95
N VAL A 208 -4.73 3.93 18.69
CA VAL A 208 -4.23 2.72 18.02
C VAL A 208 -3.00 3.06 17.18
N LEU A 209 -3.00 4.21 16.52
CA LEU A 209 -1.91 4.65 15.65
C LEU A 209 -1.70 6.18 15.82
N PRO A 210 -0.96 6.58 16.87
CA PRO A 210 -0.71 8.00 17.14
C PRO A 210 0.14 8.67 16.05
N ASP A 211 -0.19 9.92 15.75
CA ASP A 211 0.56 10.77 14.81
C ASP A 211 1.65 11.62 15.52
N CYS A 212 2.72 10.96 15.97
CA CYS A 212 3.79 11.61 16.75
C CYS A 212 4.62 12.64 15.97
N ASP A 213 4.65 12.55 14.63
CA ASP A 213 5.43 13.45 13.77
C ASP A 213 4.53 14.47 13.03
N ASN A 214 3.24 14.56 13.38
CA ASN A 214 2.25 15.48 12.80
C ASN A 214 2.12 15.34 11.27
N LEU A 215 2.12 14.11 10.75
CA LEU A 215 1.95 13.81 9.33
C LEU A 215 0.60 14.28 8.80
N LYS A 216 -0.46 14.27 9.63
CA LYS A 216 -1.82 14.68 9.22
C LYS A 216 -1.92 16.16 8.84
N SER A 217 -0.96 17.00 9.25
CA SER A 217 -0.87 18.39 8.81
C SER A 217 0.03 18.59 7.57
N MET A 218 0.67 17.53 7.06
CA MET A 218 1.61 17.60 5.95
C MET A 218 0.95 17.22 4.62
N CYS A 219 1.46 17.76 3.51
CA CYS A 219 1.12 17.28 2.18
C CYS A 219 1.97 16.04 1.81
N ALA A 220 1.54 15.29 0.79
CA ALA A 220 2.25 14.10 0.32
C ALA A 220 3.76 14.33 0.05
N GLU A 221 4.11 15.51 -0.48
CA GLU A 221 5.51 15.86 -0.77
C GLU A 221 6.37 15.96 0.50
N GLN A 222 5.84 16.60 1.55
CA GLN A 222 6.50 16.72 2.84
C GLN A 222 6.64 15.36 3.51
N ILE A 223 5.59 14.52 3.46
CA ILE A 223 5.60 13.17 4.05
C ILE A 223 6.62 12.29 3.34
N LEU A 224 6.65 12.29 2.01
CA LEU A 224 7.68 11.58 1.26
C LEU A 224 9.10 12.08 1.60
N GLY A 225 9.28 13.39 1.75
CA GLY A 225 10.55 13.96 2.21
C GLY A 225 10.98 13.42 3.57
N LEU A 226 10.05 13.35 4.53
CA LEU A 226 10.30 12.79 5.86
C LEU A 226 10.62 11.29 5.80
N LEU A 227 9.85 10.50 5.04
CA LEU A 227 10.02 9.05 4.97
C LEU A 227 11.33 8.63 4.27
N TYR A 228 11.84 9.44 3.34
CA TYR A 228 13.05 9.12 2.56
C TYR A 228 14.30 9.91 2.98
N SER A 229 14.19 10.87 3.91
CA SER A 229 15.35 11.62 4.43
C SER A 229 16.13 10.86 5.52
N ARG A 230 15.54 9.83 6.13
CA ARG A 230 16.15 9.04 7.21
C ARG A 230 16.65 7.65 6.75
N LYS A 231 17.09 7.52 5.49
CA LYS A 231 17.74 6.30 4.97
C LYS A 231 19.23 6.54 4.77
#